data_AF-A0ABD0PH61-F1
#
_entry.id   AF-A0ABD0PH61-F1
#
_cell.length_a   1.000
_cell.length_b   1.000
_cell.length_c   1.000
_cell.angle_alpha   90.00
_cell.angle_beta   90.00
_cell.angle_gamma   90.00
#
_symmetry.space_group_name_H-M   'P 1'
#
loop_
_entity.id
_entity.type
_entity.pdbx_description
1 polymer ?
#
loop_
_entity_poly.entity_id
_entity_poly.type
_entity_poly.pdbx_seq_one_letter_code
_entity_poly.pdbx_strand_id
1 'polypeptide(L)'
;LACMYKLFSRVPNGLKTMCECMSSYLREQGKALVSEEGEGKNPVDYIQGLLDLKSRFDRFLQESFNNDRLFKQTIAGDFEYFLNLNSRSPEYLSLFIDDKLKKGVKG
;
A
#
# COMPACT_ATOMS: atom_id res chain seq x y z
N LEU A 1 -10.21 7.81 12.41
CA LEU A 1 -10.14 8.58 11.13
C LEU A 1 -11.52 9.02 10.62
N ALA A 2 -12.57 8.20 10.74
CA ALA A 2 -13.92 8.56 10.26
C ALA A 2 -14.45 9.93 10.74
N CYS A 3 -14.21 10.33 11.99
CA CYS A 3 -14.59 11.66 12.49
C CYS A 3 -13.84 12.81 11.81
N MET A 4 -12.54 12.63 11.54
CA MET A 4 -11.72 13.62 10.84
C MET A 4 -12.19 13.77 9.38
N TYR A 5 -12.43 12.64 8.70
CA TYR A 5 -12.98 12.65 7.34
C TYR A 5 -14.31 13.41 7.26
N LYS A 6 -15.26 13.15 8.18
CA LYS A 6 -16.57 13.84 8.24
C LYS A 6 -16.47 15.35 8.51
N LEU A 7 -15.44 15.79 9.23
CA LEU A 7 -15.21 17.21 9.51
C LEU A 7 -14.58 17.90 8.29
N PHE A 8 -13.52 17.31 7.74
CA PHE A 8 -12.78 17.87 6.61
C PHE A 8 -13.56 17.79 5.29
N SER A 9 -14.53 16.88 5.16
CA SER A 9 -15.45 16.85 4.00
C SER A 9 -16.35 18.08 3.91
N ARG A 10 -16.51 18.84 5.01
CA ARG A 10 -17.32 20.07 5.06
C ARG A 10 -16.52 21.32 4.74
N VAL A 11 -15.19 21.21 4.68
CA VAL A 11 -14.28 22.34 4.43
C VAL A 11 -13.78 22.24 2.99
N PRO A 12 -13.84 23.33 2.20
CA PRO A 12 -13.22 23.36 0.88
C PRO A 12 -11.74 22.92 0.96
N ASN A 13 -11.31 22.01 0.08
CA ASN A 13 -9.97 21.41 0.07
C ASN A 13 -9.60 20.52 1.28
N GLY A 14 -10.47 20.33 2.27
CA GLY A 14 -10.14 19.55 3.46
C GLY A 14 -9.80 18.08 3.15
N LEU A 15 -10.57 17.45 2.26
CA LEU A 15 -10.29 16.09 1.80
C LEU A 15 -8.96 15.98 1.03
N LYS A 16 -8.60 17.03 0.27
CA LYS A 16 -7.36 17.07 -0.50
C LYS A 16 -6.15 17.11 0.44
N THR A 17 -6.14 18.00 1.43
CA THR A 17 -5.06 18.08 2.44
C THR A 17 -4.91 16.79 3.22
N MET A 18 -6.03 16.15 3.58
CA MET A 18 -6.01 14.87 4.28
C MET A 18 -5.45 13.76 3.39
N CYS A 19 -5.78 13.76 2.10
CA CYS A 19 -5.24 12.82 1.13
C CYS A 19 -3.73 13.01 0.91
N GLU A 20 -3.26 14.25 0.81
CA GLU A 20 -1.83 14.59 0.69
C GLU A 20 -1.02 14.10 1.89
N CYS A 21 -1.54 14.31 3.11
CA CYS A 21 -0.89 13.84 4.33
C CYS A 21 -0.84 12.29 4.38
N MET A 22 -1.94 11.63 4.02
CA MET A 22 -1.98 10.18 3.89
C MET A 22 -0.96 9.67 2.86
N SER A 23 -0.88 10.33 1.70
CA SER A 23 0.03 9.96 0.62
C SER A 23 1.49 10.06 1.05
N SER A 24 1.87 11.15 1.73
CA SER A 24 3.22 11.31 2.28
C SER A 24 3.58 10.17 3.22
N TYR A 25 2.71 9.84 4.17
CA TYR A 25 2.92 8.75 5.12
C TYR A 25 2.97 7.38 4.42
N LEU A 26 2.07 7.12 3.46
CA LEU A 26 2.06 5.86 2.69
C LEU A 26 3.36 5.68 1.91
N ARG A 27 3.85 6.73 1.24
CA ARG A 27 5.11 6.68 0.49
C ARG A 27 6.31 6.45 1.39
N GLU A 28 6.35 7.05 2.57
CA GLU A 28 7.43 6.84 3.54
C GLU A 28 7.47 5.40 4.03
N GLN A 29 6.33 4.85 4.43
CA GLN A 29 6.21 3.45 4.85
C GLN A 29 6.52 2.48 3.71
N GLY A 30 6.01 2.76 2.50
CA GLY A 30 6.27 1.96 1.31
C GLY A 30 7.75 1.94 0.95
N LYS A 31 8.42 3.11 0.97
CA LYS A 31 9.87 3.22 0.77
C LYS A 31 10.65 2.40 1.78
N ALA A 32 10.33 2.47 3.07
CA ALA A 32 11.02 1.68 4.09
C ALA A 32 10.92 0.16 3.83
N LEU A 33 9.78 -0.31 3.31
CA LEU A 33 9.60 -1.71 2.92
C LEU A 33 10.44 -2.04 1.67
N VAL A 34 10.39 -1.20 0.64
CA VAL A 34 11.02 -1.48 -0.66
C VAL A 34 12.52 -1.18 -0.73
N SER A 35 13.04 -0.32 0.15
CA SER A 35 14.45 0.07 0.19
C SER A 35 15.35 -1.13 0.39
N GLU A 36 16.41 -1.22 -0.41
CA GLU A 36 17.41 -2.30 -0.39
C GLU A 36 18.43 -2.15 0.75
N GLU A 37 18.00 -1.80 1.96
CA GLU A 37 18.88 -1.89 3.12
C GLU A 37 18.95 -3.35 3.58
N GLY A 38 19.86 -4.11 2.96
CA GLY A 38 20.29 -5.44 3.39
C GLY A 38 20.25 -6.50 2.28
N GLU A 39 21.43 -7.01 1.90
CA GLU A 39 21.56 -8.31 1.24
C GLU A 39 20.81 -9.36 2.09
N GLY A 40 19.77 -9.99 1.53
CA GLY A 40 19.04 -11.07 2.20
C GLY A 40 17.56 -10.83 2.53
N LYS A 41 16.90 -9.78 2.01
CA LYS A 41 15.43 -9.68 2.12
C LYS A 41 14.75 -10.85 1.40
N ASN A 42 14.07 -11.69 2.16
CA ASN A 42 13.27 -12.79 1.64
C ASN A 42 12.13 -12.25 0.76
N PRO A 43 11.98 -12.69 -0.50
CA PRO A 43 10.88 -12.28 -1.38
C PRO A 43 9.50 -12.46 -0.74
N VAL A 44 9.34 -13.50 0.09
CA VAL A 44 8.08 -13.78 0.79
C VAL A 44 7.75 -12.69 1.81
N ASP A 45 8.73 -12.31 2.65
CA ASP A 45 8.54 -11.29 3.69
C ASP A 45 8.34 -9.90 3.06
N TYR A 46 9.04 -9.62 1.95
CA TYR A 46 8.85 -8.41 1.16
C TYR A 46 7.42 -8.29 0.64
N ILE A 47 6.91 -9.33 -0.03
CA ILE A 47 5.55 -9.33 -0.58
C ILE A 47 4.51 -9.33 0.54
N GLN A 48 4.73 -10.06 1.64
CA GLN A 48 3.81 -10.06 2.79
C GLN A 48 3.72 -8.66 3.41
N GLY A 49 4.83 -7.96 3.61
CA GLY A 49 4.82 -6.60 4.15
C GLY A 49 4.06 -5.61 3.25
N LEU A 50 4.17 -5.76 1.93
CA LEU A 50 3.40 -4.96 0.97
C LEU A 50 1.89 -5.27 1.01
N LEU A 51 1.53 -6.56 1.14
CA LEU A 51 0.13 -6.99 1.28
C LEU A 51 -0.48 -6.47 2.58
N ASP A 52 0.25 -6.55 3.70
CA ASP A 52 -0.21 -6.06 4.99
C ASP A 52 -0.42 -4.54 4.97
N LEU A 53 0.52 -3.81 4.35
CA LEU A 53 0.38 -2.37 4.13
C LEU A 53 -0.87 -2.07 3.28
N LYS A 54 -1.09 -2.83 2.20
CA LYS A 54 -2.25 -2.64 1.32
C LYS A 54 -3.56 -2.91 2.04
N SER A 55 -3.66 -4.02 2.77
CA SER A 55 -4.84 -4.37 3.57
C SER A 55 -5.16 -3.30 4.62
N ARG A 56 -4.15 -2.72 5.26
CA ARG A 56 -4.34 -1.63 6.23
C ARG A 56 -4.96 -0.39 5.58
N PHE A 57 -4.48 0.03 4.41
CA PHE A 57 -5.00 1.20 3.71
C PHE A 57 -6.36 0.96 3.05
N ASP A 58 -6.62 -0.25 2.54
CA ASP A 58 -7.94 -0.65 2.06
C ASP A 58 -8.98 -0.60 3.19
N ARG A 59 -8.61 -1.03 4.40
CA ARG A 59 -9.47 -0.92 5.59
C ARG A 59 -9.76 0.54 5.94
N PHE A 60 -8.77 1.43 5.89
CA PHE A 60 -9.02 2.87 6.09
C PHE A 60 -9.94 3.46 5.02
N LEU A 61 -9.77 3.06 3.76
CA LEU A 61 -10.62 3.49 2.66
C LEU A 61 -12.08 3.07 2.89
N GLN A 62 -12.33 1.81 3.27
CA GLN A 62 -13.66 1.28 3.50
C GLN A 62 -14.31 1.82 4.77
N GLU A 63 -13.61 1.76 5.91
CA GLU A 63 -14.20 2.06 7.23
C GLU A 63 -14.16 3.55 7.58
N SER A 64 -13.20 4.32 7.05
CA SER A 64 -12.97 5.71 7.45
C SER A 64 -13.19 6.74 6.37
N PHE A 65 -12.93 6.43 5.10
CA PHE A 65 -13.03 7.38 3.98
C PHE A 65 -14.23 7.13 3.07
N ASN A 66 -15.16 6.26 3.46
CA ASN A 66 -16.39 5.97 2.72
C ASN A 66 -16.13 5.57 1.24
N ASN A 67 -15.06 4.82 0.98
CA ASN A 67 -14.63 4.44 -0.36
C ASN A 67 -14.41 5.61 -1.34
N ASP A 68 -13.96 6.76 -0.83
CA ASP A 68 -13.73 7.95 -1.65
C ASP A 68 -12.73 7.67 -2.80
N ARG A 69 -13.11 8.10 -4.01
CA ARG A 69 -12.36 7.82 -5.25
C ARG A 69 -10.99 8.51 -5.25
N LEU A 70 -10.87 9.70 -4.67
CA LEU A 70 -9.59 10.41 -4.57
C LEU A 70 -8.60 9.59 -3.75
N PHE A 71 -9.01 9.16 -2.56
CA PHE A 71 -8.18 8.34 -1.67
C PHE A 71 -7.79 7.02 -2.34
N LYS A 72 -8.74 6.36 -3.02
CA LYS A 72 -8.48 5.12 -3.75
C LYS A 72 -7.42 5.29 -4.85
N GLN A 73 -7.53 6.35 -5.65
CA GLN A 73 -6.58 6.64 -6.73
C GLN A 73 -5.19 7.00 -6.18
N THR A 74 -5.14 7.81 -5.11
CA THR A 74 -3.88 8.17 -4.46
C THR A 74 -3.17 6.95 -3.88
N ILE A 75 -3.89 6.07 -3.16
CA ILE A 75 -3.30 4.82 -2.63
C ILE A 75 -2.73 3.98 -3.78
N ALA A 76 -3.48 3.77 -4.87
CA ALA A 76 -2.99 3.00 -6.01
C ALA A 76 -1.71 3.60 -6.63
N GLY A 77 -1.71 4.90 -6.89
CA GLY A 77 -0.55 5.59 -7.45
C GLY A 77 0.68 5.59 -6.52
N ASP A 78 0.47 5.63 -5.21
CA ASP A 78 1.57 5.53 -4.25
C ASP A 78 2.18 4.12 -4.23
N PHE A 79 1.35 3.08 -4.30
CA PHE A 79 1.81 1.69 -4.45
C PHE A 79 2.65 1.49 -5.71
N GLU A 80 2.18 1.99 -6.84
CA GLU A 80 2.95 1.97 -8.09
C GLU A 80 4.28 2.71 -7.94
N TYR A 81 4.26 3.88 -7.30
CA TYR A 81 5.46 4.70 -7.12
C TYR A 81 6.56 3.96 -6.36
N PHE A 82 6.28 3.39 -5.18
CA PHE A 82 7.33 2.72 -4.40
C PHE A 82 7.68 1.33 -4.93
N LEU A 83 6.75 0.59 -5.54
CA LEU A 83 7.08 -0.69 -6.20
C LEU A 83 8.11 -0.49 -7.32
N ASN A 84 7.97 0.60 -8.07
CA ASN A 84 8.89 0.96 -9.14
C ASN A 84 10.27 1.45 -8.67
N LEU A 85 10.46 1.72 -7.37
CA LEU A 85 11.77 2.05 -6.81
C LEU A 85 12.69 0.83 -6.68
N ASN A 86 12.11 -0.37 -6.61
CA ASN A 86 12.85 -1.62 -6.52
C ASN A 86 12.65 -2.44 -7.80
N SER A 87 13.72 -2.59 -8.59
CA SER A 87 13.70 -3.31 -9.87
C SER A 87 13.45 -4.82 -9.72
N ARG A 88 13.65 -5.38 -8.53
CA ARG A 88 13.39 -6.79 -8.21
C ARG A 88 11.95 -7.05 -7.77
N SER A 89 11.13 -6.01 -7.55
CA SER A 89 9.72 -6.16 -7.19
C SER A 89 8.94 -7.12 -8.11
N PRO A 90 9.07 -7.06 -9.45
CA PRO A 90 8.36 -7.99 -10.34
C PRO A 90 8.81 -9.44 -10.14
N GLU A 91 10.10 -9.68 -9.95
CA GLU A 91 10.67 -11.01 -9.72
C GLU A 91 10.19 -11.59 -8.38
N TYR A 92 10.21 -10.78 -7.31
CA TYR A 92 9.72 -11.20 -5.99
C TYR A 92 8.23 -11.53 -6.02
N LEU A 93 7.43 -10.77 -6.77
CA LEU A 93 6.01 -11.07 -7.01
C LEU A 93 5.85 -12.42 -7.73
N SER A 94 6.62 -12.67 -8.80
CA SER A 94 6.57 -13.94 -9.53
C SER A 94 6.95 -15.13 -8.66
N LEU A 95 8.02 -15.02 -7.86
CA LEU A 95 8.46 -16.07 -6.94
C LEU A 95 7.41 -16.35 -5.85
N PHE A 96 6.80 -15.31 -5.30
CA PHE A 96 5.74 -15.47 -4.30
C PHE A 96 4.51 -16.16 -4.89
N ILE A 97 4.10 -15.80 -6.10
CA ILE A 97 2.97 -16.44 -6.79
C ILE A 97 3.27 -17.93 -7.06
N ASP A 98 4.47 -18.24 -7.55
CA ASP A 98 4.91 -19.62 -7.80
C ASP A 98 4.94 -20.46 -6.52
N ASP A 99 5.46 -19.93 -5.40
CA ASP A 99 5.45 -20.62 -4.10
C ASP A 99 4.02 -20.89 -3.60
N LYS A 100 3.11 -19.91 -3.72
CA LYS A 100 1.71 -20.07 -3.32
C LYS A 100 0.96 -21.08 -4.20
N LEU A 101 1.21 -21.10 -5.50
CA LEU A 101 0.63 -22.07 -6.42
C LEU A 101 1.16 -23.49 -6.14
N LYS A 102 2.47 -23.67 -6.01
CA LYS A 102 3.08 -24.98 -5.72
C LYS A 102 2.63 -25.58 -4.40
N LYS A 103 2.43 -24.75 -3.36
CA LYS A 103 1.86 -25.20 -2.08
C LYS A 103 0.37 -25.55 -2.18
N GLY A 104 -0.39 -24.85 -3.01
CA GLY A 104 -1.80 -25.14 -3.27
C GLY A 104 -2.06 -26.38 -4.13
N VAL A 105 -1.08 -26.82 -4.92
CA VAL A 105 -1.19 -28.00 -5.81
C VAL A 105 -0.79 -29.32 -5.13
N LYS A 106 -0.34 -29.28 -3.86
CA LYS A 106 -0.22 -30.49 -3.03
C LYS A 106 -1.59 -30.87 -2.44
N GLY A 107 -2.52 -31.21 -3.33
CA GLY A 107 -3.82 -31.82 -3.03
C GLY A 107 -3.93 -33.15 -3.76
#